data_AF-A0A0I9UQC2-F1
#
_entry.id   AF-A0A0I9UQC2-F1
#
_cell.length_a   1.000
_cell.length_b   1.000
_cell.length_c   1.000
_cell.angle_alpha   90.00
_cell.angle_beta   90.00
_cell.angle_gamma   90.00
#
_symmetry.space_group_name_H-M   'P 1'
#
loop_
_entity.id
_entity.type
_entity.pdbx_description
1 polymer ?
#
loop_
_entity_poly.entity_id
_entity_poly.type
_entity_poly.pdbx_seq_one_letter_code
_entity_poly.pdbx_strand_id
1 'polypeptide(L)' 'MISKIEKAAKRAELKFMLLREGANHTIYDLDGVMIPIARHREFGQRYAETIYKQCETKLGRGWWR' A
#
# COMPACT_ATOMS: atom_id res chain seq x y z
N MET A 1 -0.70 6.49 -6.20
CA MET A 1 -1.15 5.33 -5.41
C MET A 1 -0.66 5.39 -3.97
N ILE A 2 0.66 5.39 -3.76
CA ILE A 2 1.31 5.32 -2.44
C ILE A 2 0.85 6.45 -1.50
N SER A 3 0.78 7.69 -1.98
CA SER A 3 0.29 8.83 -1.19
C SER A 3 -1.16 8.67 -0.69
N LYS A 4 -1.99 7.84 -1.36
CA LYS A 4 -3.35 7.53 -0.90
C LYS A 4 -3.32 6.55 0.27
N ILE A 5 -2.49 5.52 0.17
CA ILE A 5 -2.24 4.54 1.25
C ILE A 5 -1.69 5.27 2.47
N GLU A 6 -0.70 6.14 2.29
CA GLU A 6 -0.10 6.91 3.39
C GLU A 6 -1.12 7.81 4.09
N LYS A 7 -1.96 8.53 3.33
CA LYS A 7 -3.04 9.35 3.92
C LYS A 7 -4.06 8.49 4.67
N ALA A 8 -4.43 7.34 4.12
CA ALA A 8 -5.38 6.45 4.76
C ALA A 8 -4.79 5.81 6.04
N ALA A 9 -3.53 5.37 5.98
CA ALA A 9 -2.78 4.88 7.13
C ALA A 9 -2.71 5.94 8.23
N LYS A 10 -2.40 7.18 7.87
CA LYS A 10 -2.39 8.31 8.82
C LYS A 10 -3.77 8.58 9.43
N ARG A 11 -4.86 8.46 8.66
CA ARG A 11 -6.23 8.60 9.17
C ARG A 11 -6.65 7.46 10.09
N ALA A 12 -6.15 6.26 9.84
CA ALA A 12 -6.38 5.07 10.66
C ALA A 12 -5.35 4.93 11.79
N GLU A 13 -4.48 5.93 12.00
CA GLU A 13 -3.38 5.89 12.98
C GLU A 13 -2.45 4.68 12.85
N LEU A 14 -2.34 4.13 11.64
CA LEU A 14 -1.48 2.99 11.32
C LEU A 14 -0.08 3.45 10.91
N LYS A 15 0.93 2.66 11.29
CA LYS A 15 2.31 2.87 10.83
C LYS A 15 2.45 2.41 9.39
N PHE A 16 2.79 3.33 8.50
CA PHE A 16 3.16 3.02 7.12
C PHE A 16 4.62 3.39 6.90
N MET A 17 5.48 2.41 6.66
CA MET A 17 6.92 2.62 6.56
C MET A 17 7.54 1.71 5.50
N LEU A 18 8.59 2.18 4.83
CA LEU A 18 9.33 1.39 3.85
C LEU A 18 10.20 0.39 4.60
N LEU A 19 9.95 -0.92 4.43
CA LEU A 19 10.78 -1.97 5.02
C LEU A 19 12.01 -2.25 4.18
N ARG A 20 11.81 -2.38 2.87
CA ARG A 20 12.86 -2.83 1.97
C ARG A 20 12.64 -2.28 0.59
N GLU A 21 13.66 -1.63 0.04
CA GLU A 21 13.69 -1.33 -1.39
C GLU A 21 14.50 -2.41 -2.10
N GLY A 22 13.86 -3.14 -3.01
CA GLY A 22 14.50 -4.06 -3.95
C GLY A 22 14.65 -3.44 -5.33
N ALA A 23 15.36 -4.12 -6.23
CA ALA A 23 15.62 -3.61 -7.58
C ALA A 23 14.32 -3.41 -8.40
N ASN A 24 13.33 -4.29 -8.24
CA ASN A 24 12.08 -4.28 -9.02
C ASN A 24 10.82 -4.08 -8.17
N HIS A 25 10.92 -4.23 -6.84
CA HIS A 25 9.80 -4.09 -5.91
C HIS A 25 10.25 -3.38 -4.63
N THR A 26 9.42 -2.49 -4.12
CA THR A 26 9.56 -1.85 -2.81
C THR A 26 8.52 -2.46 -1.87
N ILE A 27 8.98 -2.99 -0.73
CA ILE A 27 8.13 -3.55 0.32
C ILE A 27 7.87 -2.48 1.36
N TYR A 28 6.59 -2.21 1.61
CA TYR A 28 6.13 -1.35 2.69
C TYR A 28 5.52 -2.19 3.81
N ASP A 29 5.75 -1.80 5.05
CA ASP A 29 4.99 -2.25 6.20
C ASP A 29 3.80 -1.32 6.43
N LEU A 30 2.63 -1.90 6.59
CA LEU A 30 1.43 -1.25 7.10
C LEU A 30 1.03 -1.94 8.39
N ASP A 31 1.57 -1.48 9.51
CA ASP A 31 1.26 -1.97 10.86
C ASP A 31 1.42 -3.51 10.97
N GLY A 32 2.54 -4.03 10.48
CA GLY A 32 2.84 -5.46 10.40
C GLY A 32 2.35 -6.17 9.13
N VAL A 33 1.63 -5.49 8.23
CA VAL A 33 1.24 -6.06 6.93
C VAL A 33 2.24 -5.65 5.85
N MET A 34 2.90 -6.64 5.25
CA MET A 34 3.86 -6.41 4.17
C MET A 34 3.14 -6.22 2.83
N ILE A 35 3.32 -5.06 2.21
CA ILE A 35 2.73 -4.67 0.94
C ILE A 35 3.84 -4.54 -0.11
N PRO A 36 4.02 -5.53 -1.01
CA PRO A 36 4.99 -5.44 -2.09
C PRO A 36 4.43 -4.60 -3.23
N ILE A 37 5.05 -3.44 -3.48
CA ILE A 37 4.72 -2.53 -4.56
C ILE A 37 5.82 -2.63 -5.61
N ALA A 38 5.51 -3.18 -6.79
CA ALA A 38 6.43 -3.20 -7.94
C ALA A 38 6.85 -1.77 -8.28
N ARG A 39 8.03 -1.55 -8.86
CA ARG A 39 8.53 -0.23 -9.26
C ARG A 39 8.39 -0.03 -10.77
N HIS A 40 7.16 -0.17 -11.27
CA HIS A 40 6.87 0.01 -12.69
C HIS A 40 6.23 1.38 -12.98
N ARG A 41 6.60 2.04 -14.08
CA ARG A 41 6.06 3.38 -14.40
C ARG A 41 4.59 3.37 -14.80
N GLU A 42 4.08 2.21 -15.23
CA GLU A 42 2.69 2.00 -15.64
C GLU A 42 2.03 0.97 -14.74
N PHE A 43 1.48 1.41 -13.61
CA PHE A 43 0.53 0.61 -12.85
C PHE A 43 -0.86 0.79 -13.46
N GLY A 44 -1.39 -0.27 -14.07
CA GLY A 44 -2.80 -0.31 -14.41
C GLY A 44 -3.68 -0.13 -13.16
N GLN A 45 -4.88 0.42 -13.31
CA GLN A 45 -5.84 0.63 -12.21
C GLN A 45 -6.06 -0.66 -11.40
N ARG A 46 -6.07 -1.81 -12.08
CA ARG A 46 -6.24 -3.15 -11.50
C ARG A 46 -5.13 -3.54 -10.51
N TYR A 47 -3.89 -3.08 -10.75
CA TYR A 47 -2.78 -3.29 -9.83
C TYR A 47 -2.99 -2.46 -8.55
N ALA A 48 -3.39 -1.18 -8.71
CA ALA A 48 -3.73 -0.32 -7.59
C ALA A 48 -4.81 -0.92 -6.71
N GLU A 49 -5.89 -1.40 -7.32
CA GLU A 49 -6.99 -2.06 -6.60
C GLU A 49 -6.53 -3.32 -5.86
N THR A 50 -5.62 -4.09 -6.44
CA THR A 50 -5.04 -5.27 -5.78
C THR A 50 -4.24 -4.88 -4.54
N ILE A 51 -3.41 -3.84 -4.63
CA ILE A 51 -2.67 -3.30 -3.49
C ILE A 51 -3.64 -2.75 -2.43
N TYR A 52 -4.67 -2.00 -2.85
CA TYR A 52 -5.66 -1.46 -1.93
C TYR A 52 -6.44 -2.54 -1.19
N LYS A 53 -6.78 -3.64 -1.86
CA LYS A 53 -7.37 -4.82 -1.24
C LYS A 53 -6.43 -5.50 -0.24
N GLN A 54 -5.12 -5.52 -0.48
CA GLN A 54 -4.18 -6.04 0.53
C GLN A 54 -4.16 -5.16 1.78
N CYS A 55 -4.26 -3.84 1.63
CA CYS A 55 -4.37 -2.93 2.76
C CYS A 55 -5.75 -2.96 3.44
N GLU A 56 -6.77 -3.58 2.83
CA GLU A 56 -8.13 -3.68 3.36
C GLU A 56 -8.19 -4.33 4.73
N THR A 57 -7.32 -5.30 4.99
CA THR A 57 -7.16 -5.98 6.29
C THR A 57 -6.92 -4.98 7.43
N LYS A 58 -6.23 -3.87 7.18
CA LYS A 58 -5.88 -2.88 8.21
C LYS A 58 -6.67 -1.58 8.08
N LEU A 59 -6.87 -1.09 6.85
CA LEU A 59 -7.54 0.19 6.58
C LEU A 59 -9.06 0.08 6.51
N GLY A 60 -9.60 -1.14 6.49
CA GLY A 60 -11.02 -1.40 6.38
C GLY A 60 -11.52 -1.50 4.94
N ARG A 61 -12.70 -2.12 4.78
CA ARG A 61 -13.28 -2.45 3.47
C ARG A 61 -13.58 -1.22 2.63
N GLY A 62 -13.01 -1.16 1.42
CA GLY A 62 -13.28 -0.07 0.46
C GLY A 62 -12.69 1.30 0.85
N TRP A 63 -11.67 1.37 1.69
CA TRP A 63 -11.05 2.61 2.16
C TRP A 63 -10.51 3.55 1.04
N TRP A 64 -10.21 2.99 -0.13
CA TRP A 64 -9.64 3.72 -1.27
C TRP A 64 -10.70 4.35 -2.17
N ARG A 65 -11.99 4.17 -1.88
CA ARG A 65 -13.08 4.73 -2.65
C ARG A 65 -13.25 6.22 -2.38
#